data_AF-A0A498SV44-F1
#
_entry.id   AF-A0A498SV44-F1
#
_cell.length_a   1.000
_cell.length_b   1.000
_cell.length_c   1.000
_cell.angle_alpha   90.00
_cell.angle_beta   90.00
_cell.angle_gamma   90.00
#
_symmetry.space_group_name_H-M   'P 1'
#
loop_
_entity.id
_entity.type
_entity.pdbx_description
1 polymer ?
#
loop_
_entity_poly.entity_id
_entity_poly.type
_entity_poly.pdbx_seq_one_letter_code
_entity_poly.pdbx_strand_id
1 'polypeptide(L)' 'MIGAVRAVSGYFFDPMPYHPYASGLDGTRRKNATRETTAPLKSWLNEHRKNPYPTKAEKIMLALLTKMTLTQ' A
#
# COMPACT_ATOMS: atom_id res chain seq x y z
N MET A 1 -32.45 -50.25 8.19
CA MET A 1 -31.65 -51.34 7.57
C MET A 1 -31.87 -51.17 6.08
N ILE A 2 -30.94 -50.91 5.16
CA ILE A 2 -29.55 -51.30 4.88
C ILE A 2 -29.19 -50.33 3.71
N GLY A 3 -28.11 -49.55 3.65
CA GLY A 3 -26.69 -49.92 3.79
C GLY A 3 -26.08 -50.14 2.39
N ALA A 4 -25.59 -49.08 1.74
CA ALA A 4 -24.58 -49.16 0.68
C ALA A 4 -23.71 -47.89 0.67
N VAL A 5 -22.62 -47.96 1.43
CA VAL A 5 -21.51 -47.00 1.43
C VAL A 5 -20.51 -47.43 0.36
N ARG A 6 -20.11 -46.47 -0.49
CA ARG A 6 -18.75 -46.32 -1.07
C ARG A 6 -18.54 -44.80 -1.14
N ALA A 7 -17.81 -44.15 -0.23
CA ALA A 7 -16.36 -44.17 -0.08
C ALA A 7 -15.65 -44.09 -1.45
N VAL A 8 -15.12 -42.93 -1.78
CA VAL A 8 -13.68 -42.61 -1.68
C VAL A 8 -13.38 -41.38 -2.54
N SER A 9 -12.84 -40.36 -1.87
CA SER A 9 -11.77 -39.47 -2.32
C SER A 9 -11.66 -39.21 -3.83
N GLY A 10 -12.06 -38.01 -4.22
CA GLY A 10 -11.59 -37.36 -5.43
C GLY A 10 -11.13 -35.96 -5.09
N TYR A 11 -10.08 -35.85 -4.25
CA TYR A 11 -9.17 -34.71 -4.32
C TYR A 11 -8.57 -34.69 -5.73
N PHE A 12 -9.34 -34.28 -6.74
CA PHE A 12 -8.78 -33.81 -7.99
C PHE A 12 -8.24 -32.43 -7.68
N PHE A 13 -7.02 -32.47 -7.14
CA PHE A 13 -5.94 -31.55 -7.36
C PHE A 13 -6.22 -30.66 -8.58
N ASP A 14 -6.85 -29.51 -8.36
CA ASP A 14 -6.68 -28.39 -9.27
C ASP A 14 -5.23 -27.94 -9.01
N PRO A 15 -4.30 -28.18 -9.95
CA PRO A 15 -2.94 -27.72 -9.77
C PRO A 15 -3.00 -26.20 -9.71
N MET A 16 -2.64 -25.67 -8.55
CA MET A 16 -2.13 -24.31 -8.31
C MET A 16 -2.16 -23.41 -9.55
N PRO A 17 -2.82 -22.24 -9.51
CA PRO A 17 -2.61 -21.21 -10.52
C PRO A 17 -1.18 -20.71 -10.39
N TYR A 18 -0.27 -21.42 -11.06
CA TYR A 18 1.11 -21.04 -11.29
C TYR A 18 1.02 -19.85 -12.24
N HIS A 19 0.80 -18.66 -11.67
CA HIS A 19 1.06 -17.41 -12.33
C HIS A 19 2.56 -17.13 -12.14
N PRO A 20 3.44 -17.48 -13.10
CA PRO A 20 4.87 -17.15 -13.03
C PRO A 20 5.13 -15.63 -12.97
N TYR A 21 4.08 -14.80 -13.08
CA TYR A 21 4.12 -13.35 -12.91
C TYR A 21 3.53 -12.84 -11.58
N ALA A 22 2.87 -13.68 -10.76
CA ALA A 22 2.31 -13.22 -9.48
C ALA A 22 3.36 -13.16 -8.36
N SER A 23 4.48 -13.89 -8.49
CA SER A 23 5.51 -13.99 -7.46
C SER A 23 6.79 -13.17 -7.75
N GLY A 24 6.77 -12.27 -8.74
CA GLY A 24 8.00 -11.65 -9.27
C GLY A 24 7.98 -10.13 -9.46
N LEU A 25 6.92 -9.42 -9.04
CA LEU A 25 6.78 -7.96 -9.26
C LEU A 25 6.63 -7.15 -7.96
N ASP A 26 6.86 -7.76 -6.80
CA ASP A 26 6.90 -7.05 -5.51
C ASP A 26 8.28 -6.41 -5.21
N GLY A 27 9.21 -6.45 -6.16
CA GLY A 27 10.55 -5.88 -6.02
C GLY A 27 10.69 -4.40 -6.40
N THR A 28 9.71 -3.79 -7.07
CA THR A 28 9.90 -2.45 -7.66
C THR A 28 8.63 -1.58 -7.69
N ARG A 29 7.56 -1.98 -7.00
CA ARG A 29 6.44 -1.05 -6.81
C ARG A 29 6.88 0.02 -5.82
N ARG A 30 7.05 1.26 -6.32
CA ARG A 30 7.22 2.45 -5.47
C ARG A 30 6.13 2.39 -4.40
N LYS A 31 6.53 2.31 -3.14
CA LYS A 31 5.58 2.30 -2.02
C LYS A 31 4.94 3.69 -1.97
N ASN A 32 3.64 3.76 -2.18
CA ASN A 32 2.88 4.99 -2.00
C ASN A 32 3.12 5.55 -0.59
N ALA A 33 3.09 6.87 -0.44
CA ALA A 33 3.22 7.49 0.87
C ALA A 33 2.11 6.99 1.80
N THR A 34 2.46 6.62 3.03
CA THR A 34 1.50 6.08 3.99
C THR A 34 0.69 7.21 4.65
N ARG A 35 -0.39 6.84 5.35
CA ARG A 35 -1.22 7.82 6.06
C ARG A 35 -0.42 8.56 7.13
N GLU A 36 0.49 7.85 7.79
CA GLU A 36 1.34 8.35 8.87
C GLU A 36 2.34 9.36 8.31
N THR A 37 2.97 9.08 7.17
CA THR A 37 3.94 10.00 6.57
C THR A 37 3.27 11.24 5.98
N THR A 38 2.00 11.16 5.57
CA THR A 38 1.24 12.28 4.98
C THR A 38 0.38 13.06 5.98
N ALA A 39 0.24 12.60 7.23
CA ALA A 39 -0.57 13.28 8.24
C ALA A 39 -0.12 14.74 8.51
N PRO A 40 1.19 15.06 8.62
CA PRO A 40 1.63 16.44 8.81
C PRO A 40 1.24 17.37 7.66
N LEU A 41 1.29 16.88 6.41
CA LEU A 41 0.88 17.64 5.22
C LEU A 41 -0.61 17.99 5.27
N LYS A 42 -1.45 17.03 5.70
CA LYS A 42 -2.89 17.24 5.82
C LYS A 42 -3.24 18.25 6.92
N SER A 43 -2.56 18.20 8.06
CA SER A 43 -2.73 19.20 9.13
C SER A 43 -2.39 20.60 8.61
N TRP A 44 -1.21 20.74 8.00
CA TRP A 44 -0.74 22.02 7.49
C TRP A 44 -1.68 22.61 6.42
N LEU A 45 -2.17 21.77 5.48
CA LEU A 45 -3.16 22.21 4.48
C LEU A 45 -4.49 22.65 5.10
N ASN A 46 -4.92 22.01 6.19
CA ASN A 46 -6.13 22.39 6.91
C ASN A 46 -5.96 23.72 7.65
N GLU A 47 -4.77 24.01 8.15
CA GLU A 47 -4.42 25.29 8.77
C GLU A 47 -4.30 26.41 7.72
N HIS A 48 -3.76 26.10 6.53
CA HIS A 48 -3.47 27.06 5.45
C HIS A 48 -4.48 27.04 4.31
N ARG A 49 -5.76 26.76 4.59
CA ARG A 49 -6.81 26.63 3.55
C ARG A 49 -6.97 27.85 2.64
N LYS A 50 -6.78 29.05 3.18
CA LYS A 50 -6.93 30.31 2.42
C LYS A 50 -5.73 30.60 1.51
N ASN A 51 -4.53 30.19 1.91
CA ASN A 51 -3.29 30.43 1.19
C ASN A 51 -2.38 29.19 1.25
N PRO A 52 -2.65 28.15 0.45
CA PRO A 52 -1.99 26.84 0.57
C PRO A 52 -0.61 26.82 -0.10
N TYR A 53 0.19 27.87 0.10
CA TYR A 53 1.54 28.00 -0.44
C TYR A 53 2.54 28.07 0.71
N PRO A 54 3.28 26.97 1.00
CA PRO A 54 4.19 26.94 2.13
C PRO A 54 5.38 27.85 1.90
N THR A 55 5.80 28.54 2.96
CA THR A 55 7.05 29.30 2.99
C THR A 55 8.27 28.36 2.91
N LYS A 56 9.46 28.94 2.69
CA LYS A 56 10.72 28.18 2.62
C LYS A 56 10.95 27.33 3.88
N ALA A 57 10.68 27.88 5.06
CA ALA A 57 10.85 27.20 6.33
C ALA A 57 9.86 26.04 6.48
N GLU A 58 8.59 26.28 6.15
CA GLU A 58 7.53 25.26 6.26
C GLU A 58 7.77 24.11 5.29
N LYS A 59 8.22 24.38 4.06
CA LYS A 59 8.55 23.33 3.10
C LYS A 59 9.67 22.43 3.62
N ILE A 60 10.72 22.99 4.23
CA ILE A 60 11.80 22.22 4.88
C ILE A 60 11.27 21.40 6.04
N MET A 61 10.48 22.01 6.94
CA MET A 61 9.89 21.32 8.09
C MET A 61 9.02 20.14 7.65
N LEU A 62 8.14 20.34 6.66
CA LEU A 62 7.27 19.29 6.12
C LEU A 62 8.06 18.16 5.48
N ALA A 63 9.11 18.46 4.71
CA ALA A 63 9.98 17.45 4.12
C ALA A 63 10.67 16.58 5.18
N LEU A 64 11.19 17.19 6.25
CA LEU A 64 11.84 16.47 7.36
C LEU A 64 10.89 15.56 8.14
N LEU A 65 9.64 16.00 8.33
CA LEU A 65 8.59 15.22 9.01
C LEU A 65 8.09 14.06 8.15
N THR A 66 7.85 14.32 6.87
CA THR A 66 7.32 13.31 5.92
C THR A 66 8.38 12.36 5.39
N LYS A 67 9.67 12.63 5.68
CA LYS A 67 10.83 11.93 5.11
C LYS A 67 10.88 12.02 3.59
N MET A 68 10.33 13.10 3.03
CA MET A 68 10.40 13.40 1.60
C MET A 68 11.59 14.31 1.32
N THR A 69 12.06 14.31 0.07
CA THR A 69 13.12 15.21 -0.37
C THR A 69 12.55 16.49 -0.97
N LEU A 70 13.29 17.59 -0.82
CA LEU A 70 13.00 18.84 -1.52
C LEU A 70 13.50 18.71 -2.96
N THR A 71 12.58 18.78 -3.91
CA THR A 71 12.94 18.92 -5.32
C THR A 71 13.14 20.40 -5.65
N GLN A 72 14.01 20.66 -6.62
CA GLN A 72 14.35 21.99 -7.10
C GLN A 72 13.18 22.64 -7.84
#